data_AF-A0A7K7EQK8-F1
#
_entry.id   AF-A0A7K7EQK8-F1
#
_cell.length_a   1.000
_cell.length_b   1.000
_cell.length_c   1.000
_cell.angle_alpha   90.00
_cell.angle_beta   90.00
_cell.angle_gamma   90.00
#
_symmetry.space_group_name_H-M   'P 1'
#
loop_
_entity.id
_entity.type
_entity.pdbx_description
1 polymer ?
#
loop_
_entity_poly.entity_id
_entity_poly.type
_entity_poly.pdbx_seq_one_letter_code
_entity_poly.pdbx_strand_id
1 'polypeptide(L)'
;TMTIHNEEQIVDVHVRSGVYSSDTIFDYSHGYIATRLFSRNACFIMKIKKELIPELQEIGRLAFERETMRDVYSPNNVWALFQAGSSRLGRLNDWILYGKHIEDLCTGLPLYQ
;
A
#
# COMPACT_ATOMS: atom_id res chain seq x y z
N THR A 1 12.59 0.43 6.09
CA THR A 1 12.30 0.06 7.49
C THR A 1 10.91 -0.52 7.55
N MET A 2 10.68 -1.52 8.39
CA MET A 2 9.37 -2.11 8.60
C MET A 2 9.05 -2.09 10.09
N THR A 3 7.85 -1.64 10.44
CA THR A 3 7.31 -1.62 11.80
C THR A 3 6.04 -2.44 11.83
N ILE A 4 5.89 -3.25 12.88
CA ILE A 4 4.76 -4.15 13.08
C ILE A 4 4.00 -3.70 14.32
N HIS A 5 2.73 -3.35 14.12
CA HIS A 5 1.78 -2.98 15.16
C HIS A 5 0.80 -4.14 15.36
N ASN A 6 1.21 -5.15 16.13
CA ASN A 6 0.43 -6.38 16.30
C ASN A 6 -0.96 -6.14 16.89
N GLU A 7 -1.10 -5.23 17.87
CA GLU A 7 -2.39 -4.95 18.52
C GLU A 7 -3.39 -4.31 17.55
N GLU A 8 -2.89 -3.44 16.67
CA GLU A 8 -3.70 -2.74 15.65
C GLU A 8 -3.86 -3.56 14.37
N GLN A 9 -3.16 -4.71 14.25
CA GLN A 9 -3.11 -5.54 13.04
C GLN A 9 -2.59 -4.77 11.81
N ILE A 10 -1.55 -3.95 12.02
CA ILE A 10 -0.98 -3.06 11.01
C ILE A 10 0.51 -3.32 10.78
N VAL A 11 0.93 -3.21 9.52
CA VAL A 11 2.34 -3.11 9.14
C VAL A 11 2.58 -1.77 8.45
N ASP A 12 3.61 -1.06 8.89
CA ASP A 12 4.13 0.13 8.22
C ASP A 12 5.49 -0.20 7.57
N VAL A 13 5.62 0.09 6.27
CA VAL A 13 6.84 -0.15 5.49
C VAL A 13 7.30 1.15 4.84
N HIS A 14 8.51 1.57 5.18
CA HIS A 14 9.18 2.72 4.60
C HIS A 14 10.28 2.28 3.63
N VAL A 15 10.20 2.69 2.37
CA VAL A 15 11.25 2.51 1.37
C VAL A 15 11.86 3.87 1.03
N ARG A 16 13.20 3.95 1.04
CA ARG A 16 13.97 5.16 0.72
C ARG A 16 14.94 4.82 -0.41
N SER A 17 14.44 4.91 -1.65
CA SER A 17 15.13 4.45 -2.86
C SER A 17 14.89 5.41 -4.04
N GLY A 18 15.19 6.69 -3.85
CA GLY A 18 15.04 7.71 -4.89
C GLY A 18 13.62 7.79 -5.45
N VAL A 19 13.47 7.60 -6.78
CA VAL A 19 12.17 7.59 -7.49
C VAL A 19 11.21 6.50 -7.01
N TYR A 20 11.73 5.48 -6.34
CA TYR A 20 11.00 4.35 -5.78
C TYR A 20 10.73 4.51 -4.28
N SER A 21 11.05 5.67 -3.70
CA SER A 21 10.73 5.93 -2.29
C SER A 21 9.21 5.90 -2.10
N SER A 22 8.78 5.20 -1.07
CA SER A 22 7.37 4.99 -0.77
C SER A 22 7.15 4.72 0.72
N ASP A 23 5.93 4.93 1.15
CA ASP A 23 5.42 4.45 2.44
C ASP A 23 4.21 3.56 2.16
N THR A 24 4.17 2.38 2.79
CA THR A 24 3.11 1.39 2.61
C THR A 24 2.53 0.95 3.94
N ILE A 25 1.21 1.00 4.06
CA ILE A 25 0.45 0.49 5.19
C ILE A 25 -0.31 -0.74 4.76
N PHE A 26 -0.15 -1.84 5.50
CA PHE A 26 -1.02 -3.00 5.44
C PHE A 26 -1.93 -2.95 6.64
N ASP A 27 -3.22 -2.73 6.42
CA ASP A 27 -4.24 -2.75 7.46
C ASP A 27 -5.06 -4.04 7.32
N TYR A 28 -4.72 -5.05 8.11
CA TYR A 28 -5.40 -6.35 8.07
C TYR A 28 -6.78 -6.31 8.71
N SER A 29 -7.02 -5.34 9.61
CA SER A 29 -8.31 -5.15 10.25
C SER A 29 -9.37 -4.68 9.24
N HIS A 30 -8.99 -3.74 8.38
CA HIS A 30 -9.85 -3.25 7.29
C HIS A 30 -9.70 -4.08 6.00
N GLY A 31 -8.61 -4.85 5.87
CA GLY A 31 -8.36 -5.73 4.72
C GLY A 31 -7.83 -4.99 3.49
N TYR A 32 -7.06 -3.92 3.68
CA TYR A 32 -6.52 -3.08 2.61
C TYR A 32 -5.02 -2.82 2.77
N ILE A 33 -4.37 -2.56 1.64
CA ILE A 33 -2.99 -2.10 1.54
C ILE A 33 -3.04 -0.73 0.87
N ALA A 34 -2.33 0.24 1.42
CA ALA A 34 -2.15 1.55 0.82
C ALA A 34 -0.68 1.84 0.62
N THR A 35 -0.27 2.24 -0.58
CA THR A 35 1.09 2.65 -0.89
C THR A 35 1.10 4.07 -1.40
N ARG A 36 1.75 4.98 -0.67
CA ARG A 36 2.07 6.32 -1.13
C ARG A 36 3.40 6.29 -1.89
N LEU A 37 3.35 6.59 -3.18
CA LEU A 37 4.57 6.70 -4.00
C LEU A 37 4.93 8.17 -4.20
N PHE A 38 6.06 8.60 -3.63
CA PHE A 38 6.41 10.02 -3.59
C PHE A 38 6.67 10.63 -4.97
N SER A 39 7.31 9.89 -5.88
CA SER A 39 7.61 10.35 -7.24
C SER A 39 6.36 10.62 -8.10
N ARG A 40 5.21 10.05 -7.71
CA ARG A 40 3.93 10.25 -8.40
C ARG A 40 2.98 11.17 -7.64
N ASN A 41 3.30 11.51 -6.40
CA ASN A 41 2.41 12.22 -5.49
C ASN A 41 1.00 11.59 -5.48
N ALA A 42 0.94 10.26 -5.32
CA ALA A 42 -0.28 9.46 -5.43
C ALA A 42 -0.32 8.34 -4.38
N CYS A 43 -1.54 7.89 -4.07
CA CYS A 43 -1.77 6.70 -3.23
C CYS A 43 -2.41 5.58 -4.04
N PHE A 44 -1.90 4.37 -3.84
CA PHE A 44 -2.39 3.15 -4.48
C PHE A 44 -3.05 2.27 -3.42
N ILE A 45 -4.32 1.96 -3.58
CA ILE A 45 -5.13 1.19 -2.65
C ILE A 45 -5.38 -0.19 -3.25
N MET A 46 -5.10 -1.25 -2.50
CA MET A 46 -5.33 -2.63 -2.92
C MET A 46 -6.07 -3.39 -1.82
N LYS A 47 -6.95 -4.32 -2.19
CA LYS A 47 -7.59 -5.21 -1.23
C LYS A 47 -6.66 -6.37 -0.87
N ILE A 48 -6.53 -6.68 0.42
CA ILE A 48 -5.74 -7.82 0.88
C ILE A 48 -6.44 -9.12 0.46
N LYS A 49 -5.72 -9.97 -0.25
CA LYS A 49 -6.08 -11.37 -0.47
C LYS A 49 -5.44 -12.20 0.62
N LYS A 50 -6.19 -12.50 1.69
CA LYS A 50 -5.67 -13.20 2.88
C LYS A 50 -5.04 -14.57 2.55
N GLU A 51 -5.51 -15.21 1.48
CA GLU A 51 -4.93 -16.46 0.95
C GLU A 51 -3.46 -16.31 0.49
N LEU A 52 -3.07 -15.11 0.07
CA LEU A 52 -1.72 -14.80 -0.40
C LEU A 52 -0.87 -14.10 0.66
N ILE A 53 -1.51 -13.43 1.63
CA ILE A 53 -0.85 -12.66 2.69
C ILE A 53 -1.47 -13.07 4.03
N PRO A 54 -1.09 -14.26 4.56
CA PRO A 54 -1.87 -14.94 5.60
C PRO A 54 -1.71 -14.35 7.00
N GLU A 55 -0.51 -13.92 7.45
CA GLU A 55 -0.32 -13.13 8.69
C GLU A 55 1.15 -12.69 8.92
N LEU A 56 1.31 -11.71 9.81
CA LEU A 56 2.33 -10.64 9.83
C LEU A 56 3.82 -11.01 9.95
N GLN A 57 4.21 -12.15 10.52
CA GLN A 57 5.50 -12.18 11.24
C GLN A 57 6.73 -12.61 10.43
N GLU A 58 6.59 -13.42 9.38
CA GLU A 58 7.78 -13.94 8.66
C GLU A 58 7.62 -14.03 7.13
N ILE A 59 6.40 -14.27 6.63
CA ILE A 59 6.15 -14.60 5.21
C ILE A 59 5.79 -13.35 4.39
N GLY A 60 4.99 -12.43 4.96
CA GLY A 60 4.57 -11.20 4.27
C GLY A 60 5.75 -10.28 3.92
N ARG A 61 6.73 -10.16 4.82
CA ARG A 61 7.94 -9.35 4.60
C ARG A 61 8.83 -9.93 3.49
N LEU A 62 9.14 -11.23 3.56
CA LEU A 62 10.02 -11.88 2.59
C LEU A 62 9.38 -12.06 1.20
N ALA A 63 8.05 -12.21 1.12
CA ALA A 63 7.30 -12.29 -0.14
C ALA A 63 7.11 -10.90 -0.79
N PHE A 64 6.79 -9.87 0.00
CA PHE A 64 6.72 -8.48 -0.48
C PHE A 64 8.09 -7.95 -0.91
N GLU A 65 9.16 -8.22 -0.16
CA GLU A 65 10.52 -7.85 -0.53
C GLU A 65 10.99 -8.55 -1.83
N ARG A 66 10.54 -9.78 -2.13
CA ARG A 66 10.94 -10.50 -3.37
C ARG A 66 10.07 -10.20 -4.60
N GLU A 67 8.75 -10.16 -4.45
CA GLU A 67 7.81 -9.99 -5.57
C GLU A 67 7.49 -8.51 -5.80
N THR A 68 7.21 -7.75 -4.73
CA THR A 68 6.81 -6.34 -4.86
C THR A 68 7.97 -5.44 -5.22
N MET A 69 9.20 -5.71 -4.76
CA MET A 69 10.35 -4.97 -5.29
C MET A 69 10.64 -5.27 -6.77
N ARG A 70 10.22 -6.44 -7.27
CA ARG A 70 10.36 -6.79 -8.69
C ARG A 70 9.26 -6.18 -9.54
N ASP A 71 8.01 -6.21 -9.10
CA ASP A 71 6.89 -5.76 -9.93
C ASP A 71 6.44 -4.32 -9.68
N VAL A 72 6.53 -3.79 -8.45
CA VAL A 72 6.19 -2.39 -8.11
C VAL A 72 7.34 -1.42 -8.37
N TYR A 73 8.56 -1.92 -8.55
CA TYR A 73 9.69 -1.10 -8.99
C TYR A 73 10.28 -1.54 -10.34
N SER A 74 9.68 -2.52 -11.02
CA SER A 74 9.96 -2.75 -12.44
C SER A 74 9.35 -1.61 -13.25
N PRO A 75 10.14 -0.92 -14.09
CA PRO A 75 9.63 0.08 -15.03
C PRO A 75 8.50 -0.43 -15.93
N ASN A 76 8.34 -1.76 -16.06
CA ASN A 76 7.46 -2.40 -17.02
C ASN A 76 6.16 -2.99 -16.41
N ASN A 77 6.05 -3.20 -15.09
CA ASN A 77 4.96 -4.01 -14.50
C ASN A 77 3.99 -3.26 -13.56
N VAL A 78 4.45 -2.28 -12.75
CA VAL A 78 3.55 -1.55 -11.83
C VAL A 78 2.42 -0.84 -12.57
N TRP A 79 2.75 -0.25 -13.72
CA TRP A 79 1.83 0.53 -14.54
C TRP A 79 0.79 -0.34 -15.23
N ALA A 80 1.00 -1.66 -15.31
CA ALA A 80 0.08 -2.59 -15.95
C ALA A 80 -1.05 -3.05 -15.01
N LEU A 81 -0.85 -2.99 -13.69
CA LEU A 81 -1.86 -3.37 -12.68
C LEU A 81 -2.82 -2.22 -12.35
N PHE A 82 -2.31 -0.98 -12.31
CA PHE A 82 -3.14 0.21 -12.10
C PHE A 82 -3.48 0.82 -13.46
N GLN A 83 -4.76 0.74 -13.86
CA GLN A 83 -5.21 1.32 -15.12
C GLN A 83 -4.93 2.82 -15.12
N ALA A 84 -4.08 3.26 -16.05
CA ALA A 84 -3.86 4.66 -16.37
C ALA A 84 -5.18 5.26 -16.93
N GLY A 85 -6.11 5.65 -16.06
CA GLY A 85 -7.42 6.13 -16.53
C GLY A 85 -8.34 6.77 -15.51
N SER A 86 -8.31 6.41 -14.22
CA SER A 86 -9.21 7.05 -13.26
C SER A 86 -8.68 6.99 -11.83
N SER A 87 -7.88 8.00 -11.46
CA SER A 87 -7.73 8.32 -10.05
C SER A 87 -8.88 9.21 -9.59
N ARG A 88 -9.15 9.17 -8.29
CA ARG A 88 -10.12 10.03 -7.63
C ARG A 88 -9.60 10.47 -6.28
N LEU A 89 -10.12 11.57 -5.75
CA LEU A 89 -9.91 11.91 -4.35
C LEU A 89 -10.75 10.98 -3.46
N GLY A 90 -10.18 10.59 -2.33
CA GLY A 90 -10.92 9.88 -1.30
C GLY A 90 -12.00 10.74 -0.68
N ARG A 91 -13.11 10.10 -0.32
CA ARG A 91 -14.29 10.67 0.32
C ARG A 91 -14.44 10.06 1.70
N LEU A 92 -15.31 10.63 2.53
CA LEU A 92 -15.56 10.16 3.89
C LEU A 92 -15.84 8.64 3.96
N ASN A 93 -16.65 8.11 3.04
CA ASN A 93 -16.97 6.67 3.00
C ASN A 93 -15.75 5.79 2.69
N ASP A 94 -14.76 6.30 1.96
CA ASP A 94 -13.52 5.57 1.70
C ASP A 94 -12.69 5.43 2.97
N TRP A 95 -12.62 6.49 3.78
CA TRP A 95 -11.85 6.50 5.02
C TRP A 95 -12.48 5.62 6.11
N ILE A 96 -13.81 5.55 6.15
CA ILE A 96 -14.53 4.58 6.98
C ILE A 96 -14.21 3.15 6.52
N LEU A 97 -14.06 2.92 5.22
CA LEU A 97 -13.77 1.59 4.66
C LEU A 97 -12.29 1.18 4.83
N TYR A 98 -11.36 2.11 4.67
CA TYR A 98 -9.92 1.83 4.66
C TYR A 98 -9.25 1.98 6.02
N GLY A 99 -9.86 2.72 6.94
CA GLY A 99 -9.31 2.97 8.26
C GLY A 99 -8.46 4.23 8.36
N LYS A 100 -8.23 4.63 9.61
CA LYS A 100 -7.57 5.89 10.00
C LYS A 100 -6.14 5.99 9.46
N HIS A 101 -5.37 4.92 9.55
CA HIS A 101 -3.96 4.92 9.16
C HIS A 101 -3.80 5.10 7.64
N ILE A 102 -4.69 4.50 6.85
CA ILE A 102 -4.72 4.71 5.39
C ILE A 102 -5.21 6.12 5.04
N GLU A 103 -6.21 6.64 5.77
CA GLU A 103 -6.64 8.04 5.63
C GLU A 103 -5.45 9.00 5.86
N ASP A 104 -4.71 8.84 6.97
CA ASP A 104 -3.59 9.70 7.32
C ASP A 104 -2.46 9.63 6.27
N LEU A 105 -2.24 8.45 5.68
CA LEU A 105 -1.25 8.25 4.61
C LEU A 105 -1.66 8.89 3.27
N CYS A 106 -2.93 8.78 2.90
CA CYS A 106 -3.40 9.04 1.54
C CYS A 106 -4.23 10.32 1.38
N THR A 107 -4.61 11.00 2.46
CA THR A 107 -5.44 12.20 2.39
C THR A 107 -4.79 13.29 1.54
N GLY A 108 -5.58 13.91 0.65
CA GLY A 108 -5.11 14.93 -0.28
C GLY A 108 -4.37 14.39 -1.51
N LEU A 109 -4.22 13.07 -1.63
CA LEU A 109 -3.60 12.44 -2.81
C LEU A 109 -4.66 11.81 -3.73
N PRO A 110 -4.39 11.76 -5.04
CA PRO A 110 -5.16 10.93 -5.96
C PRO A 110 -5.03 9.45 -5.56
N LEU A 111 -6.18 8.79 -5.41
CA LEU A 111 -6.28 7.37 -5.14
C LEU A 111 -6.41 6.60 -6.44
N TYR A 112 -5.56 5.60 -6.62
CA TYR A 112 -5.64 4.57 -7.64
C TYR A 112 -6.02 3.24 -6.96
N GLN A 113 -6.88 2.46 -7.60
CA GLN A 113 -7.38 1.18 -7.08
C GLN A 113 -7.02 0.04 -8.03
#